data_AF-A0A090ZD77-F1
#
_entry.id   AF-A0A090ZD77-F1
#
_cell.length_a   1.000
_cell.length_b   1.000
_cell.length_c   1.000
_cell.angle_alpha   90.00
_cell.angle_beta   90.00
_cell.angle_gamma   90.00
#
_symmetry.space_group_name_H-M   'P 1'
#
loop_
_entity.id
_entity.type
_entity.pdbx_description
1 polymer ?
#
loop_
_entity_poly.entity_id
_entity_poly.type
_entity_poly.pdbx_seq_one_letter_code
_entity_poly.pdbx_strand_id
1 'polypeptide(L)'
;MVSISESQINKIIKFLNNDEVTEEAYYFDLGIGLMYEYAPEGVHFSADYIGMGIELWEAFKYELFDLCCDTSSLEPKSWMSELIEGNIRDLIVGITTAITSKYSVSLGIAVPITSMVLKKGIVNYCSKKPVKPKKTLNEILFSKKEEMEQLKKEFAEEILKDEINNK
;
A
#
# COMPACT_ATOMS: atom_id res chain seq x y z
N MET A 1 4.91 -12.98 -12.34
CA MET A 1 5.97 -12.38 -11.50
C MET A 1 5.90 -10.89 -11.73
N VAL A 2 5.60 -10.09 -10.70
CA VAL A 2 5.53 -8.62 -10.85
C VAL A 2 6.95 -8.10 -11.06
N SER A 3 7.27 -7.59 -12.25
CA SER A 3 8.58 -6.99 -12.51
C SER A 3 8.58 -5.54 -12.03
N ILE A 4 9.20 -5.29 -10.87
CA ILE A 4 9.40 -3.95 -10.34
C ILE A 4 10.46 -3.24 -11.20
N SER A 5 10.11 -2.09 -11.78
CA SER A 5 11.05 -1.35 -12.63
C SER A 5 12.11 -0.62 -11.82
N GLU A 6 13.25 -0.32 -12.45
CA GLU A 6 14.31 0.52 -11.88
C GLU A 6 13.79 1.87 -11.39
N SER A 7 12.82 2.45 -12.10
CA SER A 7 12.20 3.71 -11.71
C SER A 7 11.49 3.62 -10.35
N GLN A 8 10.83 2.50 -10.05
CA GLN A 8 10.17 2.29 -8.75
C GLN A 8 11.17 2.06 -7.63
N ILE A 9 12.23 1.28 -7.89
CA ILE A 9 13.33 1.08 -6.94
C ILE A 9 13.99 2.42 -6.61
N ASN A 10 14.31 3.22 -7.62
CA ASN A 10 14.90 4.54 -7.45
C ASN A 10 13.97 5.51 -6.71
N LYS A 11 12.65 5.39 -6.91
CA LYS A 11 11.66 6.17 -6.13
C LYS A 11 11.75 5.83 -4.65
N ILE A 12 11.80 4.54 -4.29
CA ILE A 12 11.95 4.07 -2.90
C ILE A 12 13.29 4.56 -2.32
N ILE A 13 14.40 4.38 -3.03
CA ILE A 13 15.73 4.83 -2.56
C ILE A 13 15.74 6.35 -2.33
N LYS A 14 15.16 7.13 -3.24
CA LYS A 14 15.04 8.59 -3.09
C LYS A 14 14.25 8.96 -1.83
N PHE A 15 13.16 8.24 -1.54
CA PHE A 15 12.38 8.45 -0.33
C PHE A 15 13.14 8.09 0.95
N LEU A 16 13.95 7.02 0.91
CA LEU A 16 14.76 6.61 2.07
C LEU A 16 15.84 7.63 2.41
N ASN A 17 16.43 8.26 1.40
CA ASN A 17 17.52 9.23 1.58
C ASN A 17 17.04 10.67 1.81
N ASN A 18 15.72 10.91 1.82
CA ASN A 18 15.17 12.25 2.01
C ASN A 18 14.53 12.38 3.40
N ASP A 19 15.27 13.01 4.30
CA ASP A 19 14.83 13.30 5.67
C ASP A 19 13.68 14.31 5.72
N GLU A 20 13.45 15.11 4.67
CA GLU A 20 12.36 16.08 4.61
C GLU A 20 11.00 15.44 4.29
N VAL A 21 10.97 14.17 3.86
CA VAL A 21 9.72 13.47 3.56
C VAL A 21 9.05 13.06 4.87
N THR A 22 7.99 13.77 5.23
CA THR A 22 7.19 13.52 6.44
C THR A 22 6.38 12.22 6.33
N GLU A 23 5.94 11.67 7.48
CA GLU A 23 5.02 10.53 7.49
C GLU A 23 3.71 10.84 6.75
N GLU A 24 3.26 12.10 6.82
CA GLU A 24 2.06 12.59 6.12
C GLU A 24 2.14 12.43 4.61
N ALA A 25 3.33 12.62 4.01
CA ALA A 25 3.52 12.41 2.57
C ALA A 25 3.31 10.94 2.19
N TYR A 26 3.73 9.99 3.04
CA TYR A 26 3.47 8.57 2.80
C TYR A 26 1.99 8.23 2.96
N TYR A 27 1.32 8.80 3.97
CA TYR A 27 -0.12 8.61 4.13
C TYR A 27 -0.89 9.15 2.93
N PHE A 28 -0.51 10.31 2.42
CA PHE A 28 -1.10 10.86 1.21
C PHE A 28 -0.91 9.93 -0.01
N ASP A 29 0.33 9.46 -0.26
CA ASP A 29 0.62 8.53 -1.35
C ASP A 29 -0.16 7.21 -1.22
N LEU A 30 -0.30 6.68 0.00
CA LEU A 30 -1.11 5.49 0.29
C LEU A 30 -2.59 5.71 0.04
N GLY A 31 -3.11 6.88 0.44
CA GLY A 31 -4.50 7.26 0.20
C GLY A 31 -4.83 7.34 -1.28
N ILE A 32 -3.94 7.95 -2.08
CA ILE A 32 -4.05 7.96 -3.54
C ILE A 32 -4.01 6.52 -4.07
N GLY A 33 -3.03 5.72 -3.64
CA GLY A 33 -2.91 4.32 -4.04
C GLY A 33 -4.20 3.54 -3.82
N LEU A 34 -4.79 3.65 -2.63
CA LEU A 34 -6.07 2.99 -2.30
C LEU A 34 -7.24 3.51 -3.12
N MET A 35 -7.35 4.84 -3.29
CA MET A 35 -8.45 5.42 -4.04
C MET A 35 -8.44 4.96 -5.50
N TYR A 36 -7.24 4.90 -6.09
CA TYR A 36 -7.07 4.59 -7.50
C TYR A 36 -6.88 3.10 -7.80
N GLU A 37 -6.75 2.24 -6.78
CA GLU A 37 -6.60 0.80 -6.94
C GLU A 37 -7.75 0.16 -7.74
N TYR A 38 -8.98 0.64 -7.49
CA TYR A 38 -10.21 0.11 -8.13
C TYR A 38 -10.97 1.18 -8.92
N ALA A 39 -10.43 2.40 -8.98
CA ALA A 39 -11.04 3.52 -9.70
C ALA A 39 -11.24 3.19 -11.19
N PRO A 40 -12.32 3.68 -11.80
CA PRO A 40 -12.41 3.73 -13.26
C PRO A 40 -11.34 4.66 -13.84
N GLU A 41 -10.90 4.37 -15.07
CA GLU A 41 -9.97 5.23 -15.79
C GLU A 41 -10.58 6.62 -16.06
N GLY A 42 -9.74 7.65 -16.04
CA GLY A 42 -10.14 9.02 -16.37
C GLY A 42 -10.94 9.75 -15.29
N VAL A 43 -11.20 9.14 -14.13
CA VAL A 43 -11.93 9.79 -13.04
C VAL A 43 -10.96 10.42 -12.04
N HIS A 44 -11.22 11.69 -11.72
CA HIS A 44 -10.52 12.41 -10.68
C HIS A 44 -11.40 12.51 -9.43
N PHE A 45 -10.82 12.19 -8.28
CA PHE A 45 -11.51 12.24 -7.02
C PHE A 45 -11.02 13.41 -6.17
N SER A 46 -11.88 13.88 -5.27
CA SER A 46 -11.51 14.72 -4.15
C SER A 46 -11.91 13.96 -2.89
N ALA A 47 -10.92 13.47 -2.14
CA ALA A 47 -11.14 12.64 -0.97
C ALA A 47 -10.14 12.99 0.14
N ASP A 48 -10.41 12.54 1.36
CA ASP A 48 -9.45 12.60 2.46
C ASP A 48 -8.38 11.51 2.29
N TYR A 49 -7.41 11.77 1.41
CA TYR A 49 -6.33 10.82 1.12
C TYR A 49 -5.48 10.51 2.35
N ILE A 50 -5.22 11.50 3.21
CA ILE A 50 -4.39 11.29 4.41
C ILE A 50 -5.12 10.35 5.37
N GLY A 51 -6.40 10.60 5.67
CA GLY A 51 -7.19 9.73 6.53
C GLY A 51 -7.26 8.29 6.01
N MET A 52 -7.50 8.13 4.71
CA MET A 52 -7.48 6.82 4.04
C MET A 52 -6.12 6.12 4.15
N GLY A 53 -5.02 6.85 3.93
CA GLY A 53 -3.68 6.31 4.03
C GLY A 53 -3.28 5.90 5.45
N ILE A 54 -3.72 6.64 6.47
CA ILE A 54 -3.52 6.27 7.87
C ILE A 54 -4.26 4.98 8.20
N GLU A 55 -5.55 4.87 7.82
CA GLU A 55 -6.34 3.66 8.04
C GLU A 55 -5.69 2.44 7.37
N LEU A 56 -5.27 2.61 6.11
CA LEU A 56 -4.58 1.56 5.36
C LEU A 56 -3.23 1.18 5.98
N TRP A 57 -2.44 2.16 6.40
CA TRP A 57 -1.14 1.93 7.02
C TRP A 57 -1.27 1.16 8.34
N GLU A 58 -2.19 1.51 9.23
CA GLU A 58 -2.36 0.78 10.49
C GLU A 58 -2.81 -0.66 10.26
N ALA A 59 -3.61 -0.92 9.21
CA ALA A 59 -3.94 -2.28 8.80
C ALA A 59 -2.73 -3.06 8.29
N PHE A 60 -1.98 -2.48 7.34
CA PHE A 60 -0.76 -3.09 6.83
C PHE A 60 0.26 -3.32 7.94
N LYS A 61 0.43 -2.37 8.85
CA LYS A 61 1.42 -2.45 9.91
C LYS A 61 1.24 -3.70 10.75
N TYR A 62 0.00 -4.02 11.09
CA TYR A 62 -0.34 -5.25 11.80
C TYR A 62 -0.05 -6.51 10.98
N GLU A 63 -0.46 -6.55 9.71
CA GLU A 63 -0.31 -7.74 8.89
C GLU A 63 1.12 -7.98 8.37
N LEU A 64 1.87 -6.90 8.15
CA LEU A 64 3.29 -6.93 7.78
C LEU A 64 4.16 -7.34 8.95
N PHE A 65 3.75 -7.05 10.18
CA PHE A 65 4.44 -7.59 11.34
C PHE A 65 4.42 -9.13 11.30
N ASP A 66 3.26 -9.73 11.03
CA ASP A 66 3.16 -11.18 10.85
C ASP A 66 3.89 -11.67 9.59
N LEU A 67 3.94 -10.87 8.52
CA LEU A 67 4.67 -11.24 7.29
C LEU A 67 6.19 -11.28 7.50
N CYS A 68 6.74 -10.22 8.10
CA CYS A 68 8.18 -9.95 8.15
C CYS A 68 8.84 -10.41 9.46
N CYS A 69 8.10 -10.48 10.56
CA CYS A 69 8.62 -10.73 11.89
C CYS A 69 8.09 -12.04 12.45
N ASP A 70 8.90 -12.70 13.28
CA ASP A 70 8.45 -13.81 14.12
C ASP A 70 7.73 -13.24 15.35
N THR A 71 6.50 -13.70 15.57
CA THR A 71 5.65 -13.18 16.64
C THR A 71 6.10 -13.61 18.05
N SER A 72 6.94 -14.65 18.13
CA SER A 72 7.46 -15.19 19.39
C SER A 72 8.81 -14.57 19.75
N SER A 73 9.74 -14.45 18.79
CA SER A 73 11.07 -13.88 19.05
C SER A 73 11.14 -12.37 18.89
N LEU A 74 10.15 -11.74 18.24
CA LEU A 74 10.18 -10.31 17.86
C LEU A 74 11.38 -9.95 16.95
N GLU A 75 11.91 -10.94 16.25
CA GLU A 75 13.00 -10.80 15.30
C GLU A 75 12.48 -10.93 13.86
N PRO A 76 13.21 -10.44 12.85
CA PRO A 76 12.89 -10.72 11.45
C PRO A 76 12.88 -12.22 11.18
N LYS A 77 11.95 -12.69 10.34
CA LYS A 77 11.94 -14.08 9.85
C LYS A 77 13.18 -14.36 9.01
N SER A 78 13.57 -15.63 8.90
CA SER A 78 14.80 -16.05 8.18
C SER A 78 14.92 -15.45 6.78
N TRP A 79 13.85 -15.53 5.97
CA TRP A 79 13.82 -14.97 4.62
C TRP A 79 14.05 -13.46 4.59
N MET A 80 13.63 -12.75 5.65
CA MET A 80 13.82 -11.32 5.78
C MET A 80 15.26 -11.00 6.24
N SER A 81 15.81 -11.78 7.16
CA SER A 81 17.20 -11.64 7.61
C SER A 81 18.18 -11.80 6.45
N GLU A 82 17.98 -12.79 5.57
CA GLU A 82 18.79 -12.98 4.36
C GLU A 82 18.78 -11.74 3.45
N LEU A 83 17.61 -11.11 3.29
CA LEU A 83 17.48 -9.90 2.48
C LEU A 83 18.10 -8.66 3.15
N ILE A 84 18.04 -8.57 4.49
CA ILE A 84 18.65 -7.48 5.26
C ILE A 84 20.18 -7.52 5.15
N GLU A 85 20.77 -8.72 5.19
CA GLU A 85 22.22 -8.91 5.04
C GLU A 85 22.71 -8.68 3.59
N GLY A 86 21.80 -8.76 2.62
CA GLY A 86 22.05 -8.55 1.20
C GLY A 86 22.08 -7.07 0.78
N ASN A 87 21.84 -6.84 -0.51
CA ASN A 87 21.74 -5.50 -1.08
C ASN A 87 20.35 -4.90 -0.81
N ILE A 88 20.30 -3.60 -0.48
CA ILE A 88 19.05 -2.83 -0.33
C ILE A 88 18.08 -3.00 -1.50
N ARG A 89 18.58 -3.19 -2.72
CA ARG A 89 17.77 -3.47 -3.90
C ARG A 89 16.97 -4.77 -3.78
N ASP A 90 17.63 -5.85 -3.33
CA ASP A 90 17.01 -7.16 -3.19
C ASP A 90 15.98 -7.12 -2.05
N LEU A 91 16.29 -6.38 -0.99
CA LEU A 91 15.36 -6.11 0.10
C LEU A 91 14.10 -5.36 -0.37
N ILE A 92 14.26 -4.29 -1.16
CA ILE A 92 13.15 -3.56 -1.77
C ILE A 92 12.29 -4.51 -2.62
N VAL A 93 12.91 -5.24 -3.53
CA VAL A 93 12.20 -6.16 -4.43
C VAL A 93 11.50 -7.26 -3.64
N GLY A 94 12.15 -7.83 -2.63
CA GLY A 94 11.60 -8.88 -1.79
C GLY A 94 10.37 -8.43 -1.02
N ILE A 95 10.45 -7.28 -0.32
CA ILE A 95 9.32 -6.72 0.44
C ILE A 95 8.17 -6.35 -0.48
N THR A 96 8.43 -5.60 -1.55
CA THR A 96 7.38 -5.19 -2.49
C THR A 96 6.72 -6.42 -3.12
N THR A 97 7.49 -7.43 -3.53
CA THR A 97 6.95 -8.68 -4.11
C THR A 97 6.10 -9.44 -3.10
N ALA A 98 6.55 -9.53 -1.84
CA ALA A 98 5.79 -10.19 -0.79
C ALA A 98 4.45 -9.48 -0.53
N ILE A 99 4.43 -8.14 -0.52
CA ILE A 99 3.22 -7.34 -0.39
C ILE A 99 2.26 -7.56 -1.55
N THR A 100 2.74 -7.37 -2.79
CA THR A 100 1.88 -7.49 -3.98
C THR A 100 1.33 -8.92 -4.12
N SER A 101 2.12 -9.93 -3.77
CA SER A 101 1.72 -11.33 -3.92
C SER A 101 0.77 -11.79 -2.82
N LYS A 102 0.98 -11.38 -1.57
CA LYS A 102 0.14 -11.79 -0.44
C LYS A 102 -1.22 -11.07 -0.46
N TYR A 103 -1.23 -9.79 -0.82
CA TYR A 103 -2.41 -8.93 -0.69
C TYR A 103 -3.08 -8.58 -2.01
N SER A 104 -2.51 -9.02 -3.15
CA SER A 104 -3.04 -8.74 -4.49
C SER A 104 -3.28 -7.24 -4.74
N VAL A 105 -2.39 -6.39 -4.22
CA VAL A 105 -2.42 -4.93 -4.39
C VAL A 105 -1.43 -4.49 -5.47
N SER A 106 -1.72 -3.36 -6.13
CA SER A 106 -0.84 -2.76 -7.11
C SER A 106 0.44 -2.15 -6.49
N LEU A 107 1.38 -1.80 -7.37
CA LEU A 107 2.58 -1.05 -6.98
C LEU A 107 2.24 0.34 -6.41
N GLY A 108 1.08 0.92 -6.73
CA GLY A 108 0.62 2.19 -6.17
C GLY A 108 0.48 2.15 -4.64
N ILE A 109 0.14 0.98 -4.09
CA ILE A 109 0.09 0.75 -2.64
C ILE A 109 1.42 0.15 -2.15
N ALA A 110 1.94 -0.86 -2.84
CA ALA A 110 3.09 -1.62 -2.34
C ALA A 110 4.37 -0.78 -2.21
N VAL A 111 4.60 0.19 -3.11
CA VAL A 111 5.80 1.03 -3.10
C VAL A 111 5.85 1.98 -1.89
N PRO A 112 4.79 2.77 -1.58
CA PRO A 112 4.76 3.55 -0.34
C PRO A 112 4.89 2.70 0.92
N ILE A 113 4.19 1.55 1.01
CA ILE A 113 4.30 0.63 2.15
C ILE A 113 5.74 0.15 2.34
N THR A 114 6.39 -0.31 1.26
CA THR A 114 7.79 -0.77 1.30
C THR A 114 8.71 0.33 1.79
N SER A 115 8.51 1.55 1.29
CA SER A 115 9.30 2.72 1.70
C SER A 115 9.15 3.01 3.20
N MET A 116 7.92 2.91 3.75
CA MET A 116 7.67 3.14 5.17
C MET A 116 8.29 2.08 6.07
N VAL A 117 8.18 0.79 5.70
CA VAL A 117 8.81 -0.32 6.44
C VAL A 117 10.31 -0.13 6.50
N LEU A 118 10.93 0.20 5.36
CA LEU A 118 12.36 0.43 5.25
C LEU A 118 12.81 1.68 6.02
N LYS A 119 12.07 2.79 5.93
CA LYS A 119 12.37 4.04 6.66
C LYS A 119 12.35 3.84 8.18
N LYS A 120 11.46 2.99 8.70
CA LYS A 120 11.42 2.65 10.13
C LYS A 120 12.53 1.69 10.56
N GLY A 121 13.19 1.03 9.61
CA GLY A 121 14.20 -0.01 9.83
C GLY A 121 13.56 -1.32 10.28
N ILE A 122 13.78 -2.41 9.54
CA ILE A 122 13.05 -3.69 9.75
C ILE A 122 13.28 -4.28 11.14
N VAL A 123 14.51 -4.18 11.66
CA VAL A 123 14.84 -4.64 13.02
C VAL A 123 14.02 -3.87 14.07
N ASN A 124 13.98 -2.54 13.94
CA ASN A 124 13.19 -1.69 14.83
C ASN A 124 11.68 -1.92 14.63
N TYR A 125 11.25 -2.21 13.41
CA TYR A 125 9.87 -2.55 13.08
C TYR A 125 9.42 -3.83 13.78
N CYS A 126 10.26 -4.87 13.86
CA CYS A 126 9.94 -6.12 14.54
C CYS A 126 10.02 -6.03 16.08
N SER A 127 10.72 -5.03 16.63
CA SER A 127 10.92 -4.89 18.07
C SER A 127 9.65 -4.65 18.90
N LYS A 128 8.57 -4.15 18.26
CA LYS A 128 7.32 -3.82 18.95
C LYS A 128 6.12 -4.30 18.15
N LYS A 129 5.36 -5.23 18.75
CA LYS A 129 4.10 -5.71 18.16
C LYS A 129 3.10 -4.55 18.02
N PRO A 130 2.54 -4.32 16.82
CA PRO A 130 1.53 -3.31 16.60
C PRO A 130 0.19 -3.69 17.25
N VAL A 131 -0.62 -2.67 17.55
CA VAL A 131 -1.99 -2.85 18.05
C VAL A 131 -2.86 -3.35 16.90
N LYS A 132 -3.75 -4.31 17.19
CA LYS A 132 -4.69 -4.82 16.19
C LYS A 132 -5.62 -3.67 15.72
N PRO A 133 -5.70 -3.40 14.41
CA PRO A 133 -6.56 -2.36 13.87
C PRO A 133 -8.05 -2.72 14.02
N LYS A 134 -8.92 -1.72 13.88
CA LYS A 134 -10.38 -1.92 13.89
C LYS A 134 -10.86 -2.71 12.65
N LYS A 135 -10.24 -2.46 11.50
CA LYS A 135 -10.49 -3.18 10.24
C LYS A 135 -9.20 -3.84 9.78
N THR A 136 -9.33 -5.04 9.25
CA THR A 136 -8.28 -5.78 8.55
C THR A 136 -8.02 -5.16 7.18
N LEU A 137 -6.87 -5.47 6.58
CA LEU A 137 -6.53 -4.99 5.24
C LEU A 137 -7.57 -5.45 4.20
N ASN A 138 -7.99 -6.71 4.30
CA ASN A 138 -8.98 -7.28 3.38
C ASN A 138 -10.33 -6.55 3.50
N GLU A 139 -10.78 -6.18 4.71
CA GLU A 139 -12.01 -5.41 4.89
C GLU A 139 -11.91 -4.01 4.26
N ILE A 140 -10.76 -3.35 4.39
CA ILE A 140 -10.52 -2.02 3.78
C ILE A 140 -10.53 -2.12 2.25
N LEU A 141 -9.77 -3.07 1.69
CA LEU A 141 -9.68 -3.27 0.24
C LEU A 141 -11.02 -3.68 -0.36
N PHE A 142 -11.74 -4.60 0.29
CA PHE A 142 -13.05 -5.06 -0.16
C PHE A 142 -14.09 -3.94 -0.13
N SER A 143 -14.17 -3.20 0.99
CA SER A 143 -15.08 -2.06 1.10
C SER A 143 -14.81 -1.00 0.04
N LYS A 144 -13.53 -0.71 -0.24
CA LYS A 144 -13.16 0.26 -1.28
C LYS A 144 -13.51 -0.24 -2.67
N LYS A 145 -13.33 -1.53 -2.94
CA LYS A 145 -13.72 -2.15 -4.21
C LYS A 145 -15.23 -2.06 -4.43
N GLU A 146 -16.04 -2.40 -3.44
CA GLU A 146 -17.51 -2.31 -3.53
C GLU A 146 -17.98 -0.86 -3.77
N GLU A 147 -17.39 0.10 -3.07
CA GLU A 147 -17.66 1.53 -3.28
C GLU A 147 -17.37 1.95 -4.73
N MET A 148 -16.23 1.53 -5.29
CA MET A 148 -15.87 1.85 -6.68
C MET A 148 -16.75 1.12 -7.70
N GLU A 149 -17.16 -0.12 -7.43
CA GLU A 149 -18.10 -0.84 -8.29
C GLU A 149 -19.49 -0.19 -8.32
N GLN A 150 -19.94 0.34 -7.18
CA GLN A 150 -21.20 1.07 -7.09
C GLN A 150 -21.14 2.39 -7.88
N LEU A 151 -20.07 3.17 -7.71
CA LEU A 151 -19.86 4.41 -8.47
C LEU A 151 -19.82 4.15 -9.99
N LYS A 152 -19.15 3.06 -10.43
CA LYS A 152 -19.12 2.69 -11.86
C LYS A 152 -20.52 2.43 -12.43
N LYS A 153 -21.41 1.80 -11.65
CA LYS A 153 -22.80 1.58 -12.08
C LYS A 153 -23.57 2.89 -12.21
N GLU A 154 -23.42 3.77 -11.22
CA GLU A 154 -24.09 5.08 -11.22
C GLU A 154 -23.66 5.95 -12.42
N PHE A 155 -22.36 6.01 -12.72
CA PHE A 155 -21.86 6.72 -13.91
C PHE A 155 -22.37 6.12 -15.21
N ALA A 156 -22.44 4.79 -15.33
CA ALA A 156 -22.94 4.13 -16.53
C ALA A 156 -24.43 4.42 -16.77
N GLU A 157 -25.23 4.48 -15.70
CA GLU A 157 -26.65 4.83 -15.77
C GLU A 157 -26.87 6.30 -16.15
N GLU A 158 -26.02 7.20 -15.70
CA GLU A 158 -26.09 8.63 -16.04
C GLU A 158 -25.80 8.87 -17.53
N ILE A 159 -24.73 8.25 -18.06
CA ILE A 159 -24.39 8.33 -19.49
C ILE A 159 -25.55 7.81 -20.36
N LEU A 160 -26.16 6.68 -19.99
CA LEU A 160 -27.30 6.10 -20.72
C LEU A 160 -28.52 7.05 -20.72
N LYS A 161 -28.79 7.75 -19.62
CA LYS A 161 -29.90 8.72 -19.55
C LYS A 161 -29.64 9.92 -20.46
N ASP A 162 -28.41 10.43 -20.49
CA ASP A 162 -28.03 11.56 -21.34
C ASP A 162 -28.08 11.22 -22.83
N GLU A 163 -27.72 10.00 -23.23
CA GLU A 163 -27.84 9.54 -24.62
C GLU A 163 -29.29 9.37 -25.08
N ILE A 164 -30.20 8.97 -24.19
CA ILE A 164 -31.63 8.83 -24.48
C ILE A 164 -32.31 10.20 -24.60
N ASN A 165 -31.95 11.16 -23.74
CA ASN A 165 -32.57 12.49 -23.74
C ASN A 165 -32.07 13.41 -24.87
N ASN A 166 -30.93 13.09 -25.48
CA ASN A 166 -30.36 13.83 -26.61
C ASN A 166 -30.69 13.22 -27.99
N LYS A 167 -31.59 12.23 -28.05
CA LYS A 167 -32.14 11.66 -29.29
C LYS A 167 -33.62 12.00 -29.44
#